data_AF-A0A538NDD0-F1
#
_entry.id   AF-A0A538NDD0-F1
#
_cell.length_a   1.000
_cell.length_b   1.000
_cell.length_c   1.000
_cell.angle_alpha   90.00
_cell.angle_beta   90.00
_cell.angle_gamma   90.00
#
_symmetry.space_group_name_H-M   'P 1'
#
loop_
_entity.id
_entity.type
_entity.pdbx_description
1 polymer ?
#
loop_
_entity_poly.entity_id
_entity_poly.type
_entity_poly.pdbx_seq_one_letter_code
_entity_poly.pdbx_strand_id
1 'polypeptide(L)'
;RVEVIIHPQSIVHSMVEFADGSTLAQLSYSDMCFPIQYAVTWPYRVPNTLPPLDFSKLSKLEFFTPRYSDFPALNLARRAGEAGGTLPAVMNAANEVAVAAFLDRQVSFPSIWQIVEEVMNRHASVAHPDLDAILQADQWARAAAIGCVESLKR
;
A
#
# COMPACT_ATOMS: atom_id res chain seq x y z
N ARG A 1 -3.48 12.66 9.85
CA ARG A 1 -2.24 11.96 10.27
C ARG A 1 -2.50 10.47 10.09
N VAL A 2 -1.51 9.70 9.66
CA VAL A 2 -1.66 8.26 9.40
C VAL A 2 -0.46 7.55 10.01
N GLU A 3 -0.71 6.54 10.82
CA GLU A 3 0.31 5.70 11.45
C GLU A 3 0.13 4.25 11.00
N VAL A 4 1.23 3.50 10.95
CA VAL A 4 1.23 2.09 10.54
C VAL A 4 1.53 1.21 11.74
N ILE A 5 0.69 0.20 11.97
CA ILE A 5 0.88 -0.84 12.99
C ILE A 5 0.82 -2.19 12.29
N ILE A 6 1.74 -3.08 12.65
CA ILE A 6 1.77 -4.46 12.17
C ILE A 6 0.83 -5.29 13.03
N HIS A 7 -0.20 -5.87 12.40
CA HIS A 7 -1.16 -6.75 13.03
C HIS A 7 -1.23 -8.11 12.29
N PRO A 8 -0.44 -9.13 12.70
CA PRO A 8 -0.31 -10.37 11.93
C PRO A 8 -1.62 -11.14 11.73
N GLN A 9 -2.56 -11.03 12.68
CA GLN A 9 -3.80 -11.80 12.64
C GLN A 9 -4.81 -11.25 11.62
N SER A 10 -4.64 -10.02 11.13
CA SER A 10 -5.55 -9.37 10.16
C SER A 10 -7.03 -9.42 10.57
N ILE A 11 -7.31 -9.37 11.88
CA ILE A 11 -8.66 -9.30 12.45
C ILE A 11 -9.08 -7.85 12.66
N VAL A 12 -8.19 -7.02 13.20
CA VAL A 12 -8.37 -5.56 13.24
C VAL A 12 -7.93 -5.00 11.89
N HIS A 13 -8.88 -4.51 11.08
CA HIS A 13 -8.58 -4.06 9.72
C HIS A 13 -8.09 -2.62 9.64
N SER A 14 -8.44 -1.77 10.61
CA SER A 14 -7.89 -0.43 10.84
C SER A 14 -8.56 0.20 12.06
N MET A 15 -8.03 1.34 12.49
CA MET A 15 -8.48 2.08 13.66
C MET A 15 -8.49 3.59 13.40
N VAL A 16 -9.31 4.32 14.14
CA VAL A 16 -9.35 5.79 14.19
C VAL A 16 -9.29 6.24 15.64
N GLU A 17 -8.29 7.07 15.97
CA GLU A 17 -8.14 7.73 17.27
C GLU A 17 -8.82 9.10 17.24
N PHE A 18 -9.61 9.40 18.27
CA PHE A 18 -10.34 10.65 18.44
C PHE A 18 -9.68 11.57 19.47
N ALA A 19 -10.07 12.85 19.48
CA ALA A 19 -9.44 13.87 20.32
C ALA A 19 -9.62 13.67 21.84
N ASP A 20 -10.57 12.82 22.25
CA ASP A 20 -10.79 12.41 23.64
C ASP A 20 -9.94 11.19 24.05
N GLY A 21 -9.10 10.67 23.13
CA GLY A 21 -8.27 9.49 23.32
C GLY A 21 -8.99 8.16 23.07
N SER A 22 -10.27 8.18 22.67
CA SER A 22 -10.98 6.97 22.29
C SER A 22 -10.54 6.47 20.91
N THR A 23 -10.52 5.14 20.75
CA THR A 23 -10.16 4.49 19.49
C THR A 23 -11.30 3.60 19.01
N LEU A 24 -11.77 3.84 17.79
CA LEU A 24 -12.73 2.96 17.12
C LEU A 24 -11.99 2.05 16.14
N ALA A 25 -12.28 0.76 16.22
CA ALA A 25 -11.68 -0.27 15.39
C ALA A 25 -12.75 -1.04 14.62
N GLN A 26 -12.49 -1.39 13.36
CA GLN A 26 -13.32 -2.35 12.63
C GLN A 26 -12.65 -3.72 12.66
N LEU A 27 -13.42 -4.73 13.10
CA LEU A 27 -12.97 -6.11 13.24
C LEU A 27 -13.84 -7.04 12.39
N SER A 28 -13.19 -7.98 11.69
CA SER A 28 -13.85 -9.09 11.00
C SER A 28 -12.86 -10.19 10.69
N TYR A 29 -13.35 -11.34 10.19
CA TYR A 29 -12.47 -12.22 9.43
C TYR A 29 -12.05 -11.55 8.12
N SER A 30 -10.90 -11.93 7.58
CA SER A 30 -10.39 -11.43 6.31
C SER A 30 -11.22 -11.96 5.13
N ASP A 31 -12.33 -11.27 4.86
CA ASP A 31 -13.23 -11.52 3.74
C ASP A 31 -13.71 -10.18 3.15
N MET A 32 -13.42 -9.97 1.86
CA MET A 32 -13.78 -8.73 1.14
C MET A 32 -15.29 -8.52 1.01
N CYS A 33 -16.11 -9.55 1.21
CA CYS A 33 -17.57 -9.42 1.17
C CYS A 33 -18.07 -8.47 2.28
N PHE A 34 -17.42 -8.41 3.45
CA PHE A 34 -17.78 -7.47 4.52
C PHE A 34 -17.67 -6.00 4.08
N PRO A 35 -16.49 -5.50 3.64
CA PRO A 35 -16.36 -4.11 3.21
C PRO A 35 -17.13 -3.81 1.91
N ILE A 36 -17.21 -4.74 0.96
CA ILE A 36 -17.97 -4.55 -0.29
C ILE A 36 -19.45 -4.34 0.02
N GLN A 37 -20.05 -5.22 0.83
CA GLN A 37 -21.45 -5.08 1.21
C GLN A 37 -21.68 -3.74 1.92
N TYR A 38 -20.82 -3.40 2.88
CA TYR A 38 -20.94 -2.14 3.60
C TYR A 38 -20.91 -0.94 2.66
N ALA A 39 -19.98 -0.90 1.70
CA ALA A 39 -19.88 0.20 0.74
C ALA A 39 -21.13 0.32 -0.16
N VAL A 40 -21.69 -0.81 -0.61
CA VAL A 40 -22.87 -0.83 -1.48
C VAL A 40 -24.16 -0.47 -0.75
N THR A 41 -24.31 -0.89 0.52
CA THR A 41 -25.57 -0.72 1.25
C THR A 41 -25.58 0.45 2.21
N TRP A 42 -24.47 1.19 2.34
CA TRP A 42 -24.37 2.33 3.25
C TRP A 42 -25.50 3.35 3.00
N PRO A 43 -26.16 3.88 4.04
CA PRO A 43 -25.85 3.74 5.48
C PRO A 43 -26.47 2.51 6.16
N TYR A 44 -27.19 1.67 5.41
CA TYR A 44 -27.90 0.51 5.95
C TYR A 44 -26.96 -0.70 6.16
N ARG A 45 -27.26 -1.48 7.19
CA ARG A 45 -26.68 -2.81 7.42
C ARG A 45 -27.68 -3.86 6.96
N VAL A 46 -27.29 -4.69 6.00
CA VAL A 46 -28.14 -5.77 5.48
C VAL A 46 -27.69 -7.14 6.03
N PRO A 47 -28.61 -8.09 6.25
CA PRO A 47 -28.26 -9.46 6.60
C PRO A 47 -27.38 -10.12 5.52
N ASN A 48 -26.48 -11.00 5.94
CA ASN A 48 -25.67 -11.83 5.04
C ASN A 48 -25.38 -13.19 5.67
N THR A 49 -24.69 -14.04 4.91
CA THR A 49 -24.28 -15.39 5.33
C THR A 49 -22.81 -15.46 5.76
N LEU A 50 -22.16 -14.31 5.96
CA LEU A 50 -20.75 -14.28 6.35
C LEU A 50 -20.62 -14.68 7.83
N PRO A 51 -19.60 -15.47 8.18
CA PRO A 51 -19.42 -15.92 9.55
C PRO A 51 -19.12 -14.72 10.46
N PRO A 52 -19.89 -14.50 11.54
CA PRO A 52 -19.56 -13.46 12.51
C PRO A 52 -18.27 -13.81 13.24
N LEU A 53 -17.56 -12.78 13.70
CA LEU A 53 -16.33 -12.97 14.47
C LEU A 53 -16.63 -13.66 15.81
N ASP A 54 -16.02 -14.83 16.04
CA ASP A 54 -16.16 -15.58 17.28
C ASP A 54 -14.97 -15.29 18.20
N PHE A 55 -15.16 -14.34 19.12
CA PHE A 55 -14.12 -13.92 20.07
C PHE A 55 -13.66 -15.06 21.00
N SER A 56 -14.48 -16.07 21.25
CA SER A 56 -14.09 -17.20 22.09
C SER A 56 -13.04 -18.11 21.44
N LYS A 57 -12.95 -18.07 20.10
CA LYS A 57 -11.97 -18.82 19.30
C LYS A 57 -10.73 -18.01 18.94
N LEU A 58 -10.75 -16.69 19.20
CA LEU A 58 -9.58 -15.85 19.00
C LEU A 58 -8.58 -16.10 20.13
N SER A 59 -7.36 -16.51 19.78
CA SER A 59 -6.32 -16.76 20.79
C SER A 59 -5.69 -15.48 21.32
N LYS A 60 -5.27 -14.58 20.41
CA LYS A 60 -4.64 -13.29 20.74
C LYS A 60 -4.71 -12.31 19.56
N LEU A 61 -4.67 -11.01 19.88
CA LEU A 61 -4.44 -9.93 18.92
C LEU A 61 -3.10 -9.29 19.25
N GLU A 62 -2.17 -9.27 18.31
CA GLU A 62 -0.83 -8.73 18.52
C GLU A 62 -0.60 -7.50 17.63
N PHE A 63 0.16 -6.55 18.16
CA PHE A 63 0.47 -5.29 17.51
C PHE A 63 1.95 -4.98 17.67
N PHE A 64 2.60 -4.61 16.57
CA PHE A 64 4.03 -4.28 16.55
C PHE A 64 4.29 -3.02 15.75
N THR A 65 5.37 -2.31 16.08
CA THR A 65 5.89 -1.24 15.23
C THR A 65 6.50 -1.83 13.95
N PRO A 66 6.33 -1.19 12.79
CA PRO A 66 6.95 -1.66 11.55
C PRO A 66 8.48 -1.70 11.65
N ARG A 67 9.08 -2.76 11.10
CA ARG A 67 10.54 -2.87 10.93
C ARG A 67 10.95 -2.14 9.66
N TYR A 68 11.08 -0.83 9.74
CA TYR A 68 11.36 0.03 8.58
C TYR A 68 12.69 -0.28 7.86
N SER A 69 13.67 -0.84 8.58
CA SER A 69 14.93 -1.32 7.98
C SER A 69 14.71 -2.49 7.02
N ASP A 70 13.77 -3.37 7.35
CA ASP A 70 13.51 -4.61 6.63
C ASP A 70 12.47 -4.39 5.51
N PHE A 71 11.61 -3.38 5.68
CA PHE A 71 10.52 -3.03 4.75
C PHE A 71 10.59 -1.55 4.34
N PRO A 72 11.66 -1.12 3.62
CA PRO A 72 11.87 0.27 3.24
C PRO A 72 10.78 0.83 2.31
N ALA A 73 10.04 -0.05 1.61
CA ALA A 73 8.89 0.34 0.79
C ALA A 73 7.84 1.17 1.55
N LEU A 74 7.69 0.96 2.87
CA LEU A 74 6.80 1.80 3.71
C LEU A 74 7.26 3.26 3.77
N ASN A 75 8.57 3.50 3.85
CA ASN A 75 9.13 4.86 3.82
C ASN A 75 8.96 5.51 2.45
N LEU A 76 9.12 4.73 1.37
CA LEU A 76 8.88 5.21 0.01
C LEU A 76 7.40 5.61 -0.18
N ALA A 77 6.47 4.80 0.31
CA ALA A 77 5.03 5.10 0.30
C ALA A 77 4.70 6.38 1.07
N ARG A 78 5.27 6.53 2.28
CA ARG A 78 5.10 7.76 3.07
C ARG A 78 5.64 8.97 2.32
N ARG A 79 6.85 8.89 1.76
CA ARG A 79 7.46 9.98 0.96
C ARG A 79 6.57 10.35 -0.22
N ALA A 80 6.03 9.37 -0.95
CA ALA A 80 5.14 9.64 -2.07
C ALA A 80 3.83 10.32 -1.62
N GLY A 81 3.21 9.82 -0.55
CA GLY A 81 1.97 10.36 0.01
C GLY A 81 2.12 11.78 0.59
N GLU A 82 3.25 12.07 1.24
CA GLU A 82 3.55 13.41 1.78
C GLU A 82 3.91 14.42 0.69
N ALA A 83 4.67 14.00 -0.33
CA ALA A 83 5.03 14.86 -1.45
C ALA A 83 3.84 15.16 -2.37
N GLY A 84 2.94 14.18 -2.55
CA GLY A 84 1.80 14.29 -3.46
C GLY A 84 2.21 14.54 -4.92
N GLY A 85 1.35 15.24 -5.65
CA GLY A 85 1.57 15.53 -7.07
C GLY A 85 1.69 14.25 -7.90
N THR A 86 2.69 14.20 -8.79
CA THR A 86 2.93 13.03 -9.65
C THR A 86 3.72 11.89 -8.99
N LEU A 87 4.32 12.11 -7.81
CA LEU A 87 5.23 11.13 -7.21
C LEU A 87 4.54 9.79 -6.82
N PRO A 88 3.27 9.77 -6.33
CA PRO A 88 2.53 8.53 -6.10
C PRO A 88 2.34 7.68 -7.36
N ALA A 89 2.03 8.31 -8.51
CA ALA A 89 1.86 7.61 -9.78
C ALA A 89 3.18 6.96 -10.23
N VAL A 90 4.29 7.70 -10.08
CA VAL A 90 5.65 7.22 -10.37
C VAL A 90 6.03 6.04 -9.49
N MET A 91 5.79 6.15 -8.17
CA MET A 91 6.04 5.05 -7.24
C MET A 91 5.24 3.79 -7.63
N ASN A 92 3.95 3.94 -7.91
CA ASN A 92 3.09 2.82 -8.29
C ASN A 92 3.56 2.16 -9.59
N ALA A 93 3.81 2.96 -10.63
CA ALA A 93 4.26 2.49 -11.93
C ALA A 93 5.61 1.75 -11.85
N ALA A 94 6.57 2.29 -11.12
CA ALA A 94 7.86 1.63 -10.89
C ALA A 94 7.69 0.31 -10.11
N ASN A 95 6.81 0.29 -9.11
CA ASN A 95 6.53 -0.90 -8.32
C ASN A 95 5.88 -2.01 -9.16
N GLU A 96 4.92 -1.69 -10.02
CA GLU A 96 4.32 -2.66 -10.95
C GLU A 96 5.36 -3.32 -11.85
N VAL A 97 6.24 -2.53 -12.46
CA VAL A 97 7.32 -3.05 -13.33
C VAL A 97 8.29 -3.91 -12.53
N ALA A 98 8.73 -3.46 -11.36
CA ALA A 98 9.71 -4.17 -10.56
C ALA A 98 9.14 -5.48 -9.96
N VAL A 99 7.87 -5.48 -9.54
CA VAL A 99 7.17 -6.70 -9.08
C VAL A 99 7.01 -7.69 -10.23
N ALA A 100 6.61 -7.23 -11.43
CA ALA A 100 6.53 -8.11 -12.61
C ALA A 100 7.90 -8.74 -12.93
N ALA A 101 8.97 -7.95 -12.92
CA ALA A 101 10.33 -8.45 -13.12
C ALA A 101 10.75 -9.46 -12.03
N PHE A 102 10.35 -9.25 -10.77
CA PHE A 102 10.59 -10.22 -9.69
C PHE A 102 9.84 -11.53 -9.91
N LEU A 103 8.56 -11.47 -10.29
CA LEU A 103 7.73 -12.64 -10.60
C LEU A 103 8.30 -13.44 -11.78
N ASP A 104 8.84 -12.73 -12.78
CA ASP A 104 9.56 -13.30 -13.92
C ASP A 104 11.00 -13.73 -13.60
N ARG A 105 11.40 -13.69 -12.31
CA ARG A 105 12.72 -14.11 -11.81
C ARG A 105 13.90 -13.32 -12.42
N GLN A 106 13.65 -12.10 -12.88
CA GLN A 106 14.66 -11.24 -13.50
C GLN A 106 15.44 -10.42 -12.47
N VAL A 107 14.85 -10.17 -11.30
CA VAL A 107 15.46 -9.41 -10.21
C VAL A 107 15.18 -10.10 -8.87
N SER A 108 15.97 -9.76 -7.85
CA SER A 108 15.77 -10.27 -6.49
C SER A 108 14.61 -9.56 -5.78
N PHE A 109 14.08 -10.14 -4.70
CA PHE A 109 13.01 -9.49 -3.93
C PHE A 109 13.41 -8.09 -3.40
N PRO A 110 14.62 -7.87 -2.85
CA PRO A 110 15.08 -6.53 -2.47
C PRO A 110 15.21 -5.52 -3.61
N SER A 111 15.43 -6.01 -4.83
CA SER A 111 15.54 -5.13 -6.01
C SER A 111 14.24 -4.37 -6.29
N ILE A 112 13.08 -4.86 -5.80
CA ILE A 112 11.79 -4.18 -5.99
C ILE A 112 11.85 -2.75 -5.45
N TRP A 113 12.16 -2.59 -4.17
CA TRP A 113 12.18 -1.25 -3.56
C TRP A 113 13.40 -0.43 -3.99
N GLN A 114 14.52 -1.07 -4.34
CA GLN A 114 15.69 -0.37 -4.88
C GLN A 114 15.38 0.30 -6.23
N ILE A 115 14.69 -0.42 -7.13
CA ILE A 115 14.26 0.14 -8.42
C ILE A 115 13.24 1.26 -8.20
N VAL A 116 12.26 1.05 -7.31
CA VAL A 116 11.25 2.08 -7.00
C VAL A 116 11.90 3.34 -6.46
N GLU A 117 12.82 3.22 -5.50
CA GLU A 117 13.55 4.36 -4.92
C GLU A 117 14.36 5.12 -5.98
N GLU A 118 15.09 4.41 -6.84
CA GLU A 118 15.87 5.00 -7.93
C GLU A 118 14.98 5.80 -8.91
N VAL A 119 13.87 5.21 -9.34
CA VAL A 119 12.93 5.87 -10.26
C VAL A 119 12.28 7.08 -9.59
N MET A 120 11.87 6.97 -8.32
CA MET A 120 11.35 8.10 -7.56
C MET A 120 12.36 9.23 -7.41
N ASN A 121 13.64 8.93 -7.20
CA ASN A 121 14.71 9.93 -7.06
C ASN A 121 15.00 10.68 -8.36
N ARG A 122 14.81 10.04 -9.52
CA ARG A 122 15.04 10.63 -10.84
C ARG A 122 13.89 11.50 -11.33
N HIS A 123 12.71 11.39 -10.73
CA HIS A 123 11.52 12.09 -11.19
C HIS A 123 11.48 13.55 -10.76
N ALA A 124 11.18 14.45 -11.69
CA ALA A 124 10.85 15.83 -11.38
C ALA A 124 9.33 15.94 -11.13
N SER A 125 8.93 16.00 -9.86
CA SER A 125 7.51 15.97 -9.50
C SER A 125 6.76 17.24 -9.89
N VAL A 126 5.57 17.07 -10.50
CA VAL A 126 4.60 18.13 -10.73
C VAL A 126 3.60 18.14 -9.57
N ALA A 127 3.45 19.28 -8.89
CA ALA A 127 2.67 19.37 -7.65
C ALA A 127 1.14 19.30 -7.83
N HIS A 128 0.62 19.88 -8.91
CA HIS A 128 -0.81 19.92 -9.22
C HIS A 128 -1.06 19.39 -10.64
N PRO A 129 -0.86 18.07 -10.86
CA PRO A 129 -1.01 17.51 -12.19
C PRO A 129 -2.48 17.37 -12.56
N ASP A 130 -2.77 17.54 -13.84
CA ASP A 130 -4.00 17.04 -14.44
C ASP A 130 -3.86 15.54 -14.80
N LEU A 131 -4.89 14.98 -15.42
CA LEU A 131 -4.88 13.58 -15.83
C LEU A 131 -3.73 13.27 -16.79
N ASP A 132 -3.48 14.14 -17.77
CA ASP A 132 -2.45 13.91 -18.80
C ASP A 132 -1.06 13.92 -18.16
N ALA A 133 -0.78 14.83 -17.24
CA ALA A 133 0.48 14.86 -16.49
C ALA A 133 0.67 13.60 -15.62
N ILE A 134 -0.40 13.05 -15.02
CA ILE A 134 -0.34 11.78 -14.28
C ILE A 134 -0.01 10.62 -15.21
N LEU A 135 -0.67 10.53 -16.36
CA LEU A 135 -0.45 9.47 -17.34
C LEU A 135 0.97 9.53 -17.94
N GLN A 136 1.48 10.73 -18.20
CA GLN A 136 2.85 10.93 -18.66
C GLN A 136 3.87 10.53 -17.59
N ALA A 137 3.61 10.84 -16.31
CA ALA A 137 4.47 10.44 -15.20
C ALA A 137 4.49 8.91 -15.02
N ASP A 138 3.35 8.23 -15.16
CA ASP A 138 3.26 6.76 -15.16
C ASP A 138 4.10 6.16 -16.31
N GLN A 139 3.88 6.62 -17.55
CA GLN A 139 4.61 6.11 -18.72
C GLN A 139 6.12 6.30 -18.60
N TRP A 140 6.54 7.50 -18.16
CA TRP A 140 7.94 7.80 -17.90
C TRP A 140 8.53 6.87 -16.82
N ALA A 141 7.80 6.66 -15.72
CA ALA A 141 8.26 5.82 -14.62
C ALA A 141 8.40 4.36 -15.03
N ARG A 142 7.49 3.84 -15.87
CA ARG A 142 7.60 2.49 -16.44
C ARG A 142 8.85 2.35 -17.30
N ALA A 143 9.09 3.30 -18.20
CA ALA A 143 10.28 3.29 -19.05
C ALA A 143 11.58 3.35 -18.22
N ALA A 144 11.61 4.22 -17.21
CA ALA A 144 12.75 4.33 -16.29
C ALA A 144 12.99 3.03 -15.50
N ALA A 145 11.93 2.42 -14.96
CA ALA A 145 12.01 1.17 -14.22
C ALA A 145 12.49 0.00 -15.08
N ILE A 146 12.04 -0.11 -16.33
CA ILE A 146 12.52 -1.11 -17.29
C ILE A 146 14.03 -0.95 -17.50
N GLY A 147 14.50 0.29 -17.70
CA GLY A 147 15.93 0.58 -17.82
C GLY A 147 16.74 0.15 -16.59
N CYS A 148 16.21 0.37 -15.38
CA CYS A 148 16.82 -0.11 -14.14
C CYS A 148 16.89 -1.65 -14.09
N VAL A 149 15.81 -2.35 -14.44
CA VAL A 149 15.76 -3.82 -14.50
C VAL A 149 16.81 -4.35 -15.48
N GLU A 150 16.92 -3.77 -16.67
CA GLU A 150 17.90 -4.17 -17.68
C GLU A 150 19.35 -3.96 -17.21
N SER A 151 19.60 -2.88 -16.47
CA SER A 151 20.94 -2.58 -15.95
C SER A 151 21.42 -3.60 -14.91
N LEU A 152 20.50 -4.18 -14.13
CA LEU A 152 20.80 -5.20 -13.11
C LEU A 152 21.05 -6.60 -13.70
N LYS A 153 20.65 -6.84 -14.95
CA LYS A 153 20.92 -8.11 -15.66
C LYS A 153 22.34 -8.19 -16.24
N ARG A 154 23.00 -7.04 -16.42
CA ARG A 154 24.36 -6.95 -16.96
C ARG A 154 25.38 -7.21 -15.86
#